data_AF-A0A927UEJ8-F1
#
_entry.id   AF-A0A927UEJ8-F1
#
_cell.length_a   1.000
_cell.length_b   1.000
_cell.length_c   1.000
_cell.angle_alpha   90.00
_cell.angle_beta   90.00
_cell.angle_gamma   90.00
#
_symmetry.space_group_name_H-M   'P 1'
#
loop_
_entity.id
_entity.type
_entity.pdbx_description
1 polymer ?
#
loop_
_entity_poly.entity_id
_entity_poly.type
_entity_poly.pdbx_seq_one_letter_code
_entity_poly.pdbx_strand_id
1 'polypeptide(L)'
;MIGRMNKEVVTSTFDRRKLSMGNGYGEARLTRSLTMNLYDNSAVNSSIGALICISGEFLGAIFRVKSNKKINFGRDYRVADFCFCNETISKEHCWVEYDAITGKYVICDTSLNGVFLNGDNRLEKNKKYYLKKGDEIRLGKTDNVFKMG
;
A
#
# COMPACT_ATOMS: atom_id res chain seq x y z
N MET A 1 -6.04 -18.10 -2.76
CA MET A 1 -5.73 -17.12 -3.82
C MET A 1 -4.96 -15.99 -3.14
N ILE A 2 -3.82 -15.57 -3.68
CA ILE A 2 -3.00 -14.50 -3.09
C ILE A 2 -3.35 -13.17 -3.75
N GLY A 3 -3.36 -12.12 -2.93
CA GLY A 3 -3.68 -10.75 -3.30
C GLY A 3 -2.71 -10.23 -4.34
N ARG A 4 -3.19 -9.29 -5.15
CA ARG A 4 -2.43 -8.72 -6.26
C ARG A 4 -2.21 -7.24 -6.02
N MET A 5 -1.02 -6.75 -6.36
CA MET A 5 -0.70 -5.32 -6.40
C MET A 5 -0.47 -4.88 -7.84
N ASN A 6 -0.97 -3.70 -8.21
CA ASN A 6 -0.72 -3.14 -9.54
C ASN A 6 0.78 -2.81 -9.73
N LYS A 7 1.34 -3.23 -10.88
CA LYS A 7 2.78 -3.14 -11.17
C LYS A 7 3.32 -1.71 -11.20
N GLU A 8 2.51 -0.72 -11.56
CA GLU A 8 2.90 0.71 -11.61
C GLU A 8 2.97 1.38 -10.23
N VAL A 9 2.52 0.68 -9.20
CA VAL A 9 2.49 1.16 -7.83
C VAL A 9 3.84 0.77 -7.19
N VAL A 10 4.38 -0.40 -7.52
CA VAL A 10 5.63 -0.98 -6.97
C VAL A 10 6.85 -0.07 -7.13
N THR A 11 7.24 0.61 -6.06
CA THR A 11 8.58 1.19 -5.88
C THR A 11 9.26 0.58 -4.65
N SER A 12 9.68 -0.69 -4.78
CA SER A 12 10.60 -1.48 -3.91
C SER A 12 10.36 -1.42 -2.38
N THR A 13 10.13 -2.51 -1.65
CA THR A 13 11.14 -3.57 -1.40
C THR A 13 10.44 -4.80 -0.80
N PHE A 14 10.68 -5.98 -1.38
CA PHE A 14 10.32 -7.29 -0.82
C PHE A 14 11.63 -7.96 -0.40
N ASP A 15 11.86 -8.26 0.89
CA ASP A 15 13.06 -9.01 1.32
C ASP A 15 12.92 -10.47 0.84
N ARG A 16 13.75 -10.86 -0.12
CA ARG A 16 13.71 -12.15 -0.81
C ARG A 16 14.27 -13.33 0.01
N ARG A 17 14.57 -13.17 1.30
CA ARG A 17 15.29 -14.18 2.11
C ARG A 17 14.46 -15.35 2.66
N LYS A 18 13.25 -15.64 2.15
CA LYS A 18 12.46 -16.82 2.59
C LYS A 18 11.80 -17.65 1.49
N LEU A 19 12.44 -17.85 0.34
CA LEU A 19 12.09 -18.98 -0.54
C LEU A 19 13.36 -19.69 -1.02
N SER A 20 13.62 -20.83 -0.38
CA SER A 20 14.68 -21.77 -0.71
C SER A 20 14.33 -22.56 -1.99
N MET A 21 15.20 -22.40 -2.98
CA MET A 21 15.65 -23.35 -4.03
C MET A 21 14.62 -24.19 -4.80
N GLY A 22 14.60 -23.96 -6.12
CA GLY A 22 14.08 -24.87 -7.14
C GLY A 22 14.54 -24.44 -8.53
N ASN A 23 15.68 -25.00 -8.96
CA ASN A 23 16.31 -25.06 -10.28
C ASN A 23 15.83 -24.19 -11.47
N GLY A 24 16.80 -23.50 -12.08
CA GLY A 24 16.93 -23.40 -13.54
C GLY A 24 16.98 -21.98 -14.12
N TYR A 25 18.09 -21.70 -14.85
CA TYR A 25 18.40 -20.50 -15.66
C TYR A 25 18.75 -19.26 -14.80
N GLY A 26 19.96 -18.71 -14.76
CA GLY A 26 20.95 -18.51 -15.81
C GLY A 26 21.28 -17.00 -15.80
N GLU A 27 22.48 -16.66 -15.34
CA GLU A 27 23.17 -15.36 -15.50
C GLU A 27 22.36 -14.05 -15.37
N ALA A 28 22.47 -13.39 -14.22
CA ALA A 28 22.36 -11.93 -14.13
C ALA A 28 23.19 -11.39 -12.97
N ARG A 29 24.52 -11.50 -13.08
CA ARG A 29 25.43 -10.53 -12.44
C ARG A 29 25.27 -9.20 -13.17
N LEU A 30 25.25 -8.10 -12.41
CA LEU A 30 25.12 -6.69 -12.82
C LEU A 30 23.70 -6.20 -13.14
N THR A 31 23.09 -5.49 -12.20
CA THR A 31 22.21 -4.32 -12.47
C THR A 31 21.81 -3.56 -11.21
N ARG A 32 22.31 -3.91 -10.02
CA ARG A 32 22.06 -3.16 -8.76
C ARG A 32 22.49 -1.67 -8.83
N SER A 33 23.24 -1.28 -9.87
CA SER A 33 23.76 0.06 -10.11
C SER A 33 23.16 0.80 -11.33
N LEU A 34 22.23 0.20 -12.10
CA LEU A 34 21.68 0.84 -13.32
C LEU A 34 20.20 1.26 -13.23
N THR A 35 19.39 0.64 -12.36
CA THR A 35 17.98 1.04 -12.18
C THR A 35 17.78 2.33 -11.36
N MET A 36 18.85 2.94 -10.84
CA MET A 36 18.78 4.22 -10.13
C MET A 36 19.03 5.46 -11.02
N ASN A 37 19.30 5.31 -12.33
CA ASN A 37 19.71 6.46 -13.17
C ASN A 37 18.79 6.77 -14.37
N LEU A 38 17.55 6.29 -14.40
CA LEU A 38 16.57 6.65 -15.45
C LEU A 38 15.20 7.10 -14.93
N TYR A 39 15.08 7.45 -13.65
CA TYR A 39 13.89 8.12 -13.11
C TYR A 39 14.26 9.57 -12.77
N ASP A 40 14.02 10.46 -13.74
CA ASP A 40 13.81 11.90 -13.60
C ASP A 40 14.52 12.61 -12.42
N ASN A 41 15.72 13.12 -12.69
CA ASN A 41 16.51 13.94 -11.76
C ASN A 41 15.99 15.39 -11.62
N SER A 42 14.73 15.69 -11.95
CA SER A 42 14.22 17.07 -11.95
C SER A 42 13.03 17.37 -11.03
N ALA A 43 12.54 16.41 -10.22
CA ALA A 43 11.37 16.64 -9.37
C ALA A 43 11.64 16.38 -7.88
N VAL A 44 12.31 17.36 -7.25
CA VAL A 44 12.17 17.78 -5.85
C VAL A 44 12.58 16.77 -4.77
N ASN A 45 13.12 17.29 -3.67
CA ASN A 45 13.11 16.64 -2.35
C ASN A 45 11.66 16.41 -1.87
N SER A 46 10.82 15.73 -2.65
CA SER A 46 9.43 15.43 -2.32
C SER A 46 9.44 14.42 -1.20
N SER A 47 9.01 14.82 0.00
CA SER A 47 8.75 13.88 1.08
C SER A 47 7.87 12.73 0.54
N ILE A 48 8.30 11.50 0.75
CA ILE A 48 7.63 10.29 0.28
C ILE A 48 6.94 9.66 1.49
N GLY A 49 5.64 9.43 1.39
CA GLY A 49 4.89 8.67 2.40
C GLY A 49 5.17 7.17 2.27
N ALA A 50 4.81 6.39 3.29
CA ALA A 50 4.88 4.94 3.25
C ALA A 50 3.62 4.31 3.85
N LEU A 51 3.17 3.19 3.27
CA LEU A 51 2.17 2.30 3.85
C LEU A 51 2.85 0.98 4.15
N ILE A 52 2.83 0.58 5.41
CA ILE A 52 3.51 -0.62 5.91
C ILE A 52 2.43 -1.63 6.28
N CYS A 53 2.37 -2.75 5.59
CA CYS A 53 1.45 -3.81 5.96
C CYS A 53 2.02 -4.59 7.15
N ILE A 54 1.34 -4.51 8.29
CA ILE A 54 1.78 -5.11 9.56
C ILE A 54 0.98 -6.36 9.95
N SER A 55 -0.09 -6.68 9.21
CA SER A 55 -0.90 -7.89 9.37
C SER A 55 -1.72 -8.16 8.10
N GLY A 56 -2.04 -9.43 7.85
CA GLY A 56 -2.87 -9.88 6.73
C GLY A 56 -2.08 -10.25 5.47
N GLU A 57 -2.74 -10.14 4.32
CA GLU A 57 -2.34 -10.74 3.04
C GLU A 57 -1.00 -10.21 2.48
N PHE A 58 -0.66 -8.97 2.81
CA PHE A 58 0.56 -8.30 2.36
C PHE A 58 1.61 -8.12 3.47
N LEU A 59 1.54 -8.89 4.56
CA LEU A 59 2.42 -8.75 5.72
C LEU A 59 3.90 -8.53 5.35
N GLY A 60 4.48 -7.46 5.87
CA GLY A 60 5.88 -7.06 5.64
C GLY A 60 6.11 -6.24 4.38
N ALA A 61 5.09 -6.04 3.53
CA ALA A 61 5.19 -5.15 2.40
C ALA A 61 5.30 -3.69 2.86
N ILE A 62 6.24 -2.96 2.27
CA ILE A 62 6.38 -1.51 2.43
C ILE A 62 6.12 -0.85 1.09
N PHE A 63 5.18 0.08 1.09
CA PHE A 63 4.70 0.74 -0.10
C PHE A 63 4.96 2.24 -0.07
N ARG A 64 5.78 2.77 -0.98
CA ARG A 64 6.09 4.20 -1.04
C ARG A 64 5.01 4.97 -1.80
N VAL A 65 4.45 5.99 -1.16
CA VAL A 65 3.38 6.83 -1.70
C VAL A 65 3.97 8.18 -2.11
N LYS A 66 3.93 8.46 -3.42
CA LYS A 66 4.24 9.81 -3.93
C LYS A 66 3.15 10.79 -3.49
N SER A 67 3.51 12.05 -3.27
CA SER A 67 2.54 13.09 -2.91
C SER A 67 1.40 13.15 -3.91
N ASN A 68 0.19 13.37 -3.41
CA ASN A 68 -1.03 13.57 -4.19
C ASN A 68 -1.41 12.38 -5.10
N LYS A 69 -0.82 11.20 -4.86
CA LYS A 69 -1.24 9.95 -5.51
C LYS A 69 -2.21 9.22 -4.60
N LYS A 70 -3.45 9.10 -5.06
CA LYS A 70 -4.48 8.26 -4.45
C LYS A 70 -4.13 6.78 -4.67
N ILE A 71 -4.12 6.01 -3.59
CA ILE A 71 -3.89 4.57 -3.56
C ILE A 71 -5.19 3.89 -3.13
N ASN A 72 -5.76 3.07 -4.01
CA ASN A 72 -7.04 2.42 -3.79
C ASN A 72 -6.86 1.01 -3.20
N PHE A 73 -7.67 0.69 -2.20
CA PHE A 73 -7.74 -0.62 -1.56
C PHE A 73 -9.08 -1.25 -1.92
N GLY A 74 -9.10 -2.52 -2.31
CA GLY A 74 -10.34 -3.17 -2.70
C GLY A 74 -10.18 -4.60 -3.19
N ARG A 75 -11.29 -5.24 -3.57
CA ARG A 75 -11.31 -6.61 -4.12
C ARG A 75 -11.24 -6.64 -5.65
N ASP A 76 -11.55 -5.53 -6.33
CA ASP A 76 -11.59 -5.49 -7.80
C ASP A 76 -10.28 -4.91 -8.37
N TYR A 77 -9.48 -5.77 -9.01
CA TYR A 77 -8.16 -5.42 -9.55
C TYR A 77 -8.20 -4.31 -10.63
N ARG A 78 -9.36 -4.03 -11.21
CA ARG A 78 -9.51 -3.01 -12.25
C ARG A 78 -9.48 -1.59 -11.69
N VAL A 79 -9.75 -1.45 -10.39
CA VAL A 79 -9.89 -0.16 -9.70
C VAL A 79 -9.02 -0.07 -8.45
N ALA A 80 -8.65 -1.20 -7.84
CA ALA A 80 -7.81 -1.25 -6.66
C ALA A 80 -6.32 -1.41 -6.99
N ASP A 81 -5.48 -0.66 -6.29
CA ASP A 81 -4.02 -0.80 -6.31
C ASP A 81 -3.55 -1.94 -5.41
N PHE A 82 -4.20 -2.06 -4.24
CA PHE A 82 -4.12 -3.22 -3.36
C PHE A 82 -5.38 -4.06 -3.54
N CYS A 83 -5.26 -5.13 -4.31
CA CYS A 83 -6.34 -6.07 -4.58
C CYS A 83 -6.30 -7.23 -3.59
N PHE A 84 -7.30 -7.31 -2.71
CA PHE A 84 -7.41 -8.34 -1.68
C PHE A 84 -8.29 -9.51 -2.12
N CYS A 85 -7.90 -10.73 -1.78
CA CYS A 85 -8.70 -11.93 -2.03
C CYS A 85 -9.66 -12.23 -0.87
N ASN A 86 -10.52 -11.27 -0.52
CA ASN A 86 -11.45 -11.41 0.61
C ASN A 86 -12.84 -10.87 0.28
N GLU A 87 -13.88 -11.68 0.48
CA GLU A 87 -15.27 -11.33 0.14
C GLU A 87 -15.87 -10.22 1.02
N THR A 88 -15.30 -10.00 2.21
CA THR A 88 -15.71 -8.92 3.11
C THR A 88 -15.08 -7.57 2.73
N ILE A 89 -14.14 -7.56 1.78
CA ILE A 89 -13.56 -6.35 1.23
C ILE A 89 -14.37 -5.94 -0.01
N SER A 90 -14.95 -4.73 0.02
CA SER A 90 -15.65 -4.15 -1.13
C SER A 90 -14.74 -4.01 -2.36
N LYS A 91 -15.34 -4.01 -3.56
CA LYS A 91 -14.62 -3.80 -4.83
C LYS A 91 -13.72 -2.55 -4.80
N GLU A 92 -14.29 -1.46 -4.29
CA GLU A 92 -13.60 -0.23 -3.89
C GLU A 92 -13.88 -0.03 -2.39
N HIS A 93 -12.89 -0.34 -1.55
CA HIS A 93 -13.06 -0.38 -0.10
C HIS A 93 -12.72 0.95 0.54
N CYS A 94 -11.54 1.45 0.28
CA CYS A 94 -11.10 2.75 0.74
C CYS A 94 -9.95 3.22 -0.14
N TRP A 95 -9.52 4.45 0.10
CA TRP A 95 -8.32 4.96 -0.53
C TRP A 95 -7.53 5.81 0.44
N VAL A 96 -6.22 5.84 0.21
CA VAL A 96 -5.27 6.62 0.98
C VAL A 96 -4.45 7.49 0.03
N GLU A 97 -4.22 8.73 0.42
CA GLU A 97 -3.36 9.68 -0.28
C GLU A 97 -2.36 10.25 0.71
N TYR A 98 -1.15 10.57 0.26
CA TYR A 98 -0.15 11.26 1.06
C TYR A 98 0.01 12.70 0.59
N ASP A 99 -0.03 13.65 1.52
CA ASP A 99 0.23 15.06 1.26
C ASP A 99 1.64 15.41 1.78
N ALA A 100 2.57 15.64 0.85
CA ALA A 100 3.96 15.99 1.16
C ALA A 100 4.11 17.36 1.83
N ILE A 101 3.16 18.28 1.63
CA ILE A 101 3.20 19.63 2.21
C ILE A 101 2.91 19.55 3.70
N THR A 102 1.87 18.81 4.08
CA THR A 102 1.48 18.67 5.50
C THR A 102 2.13 17.49 6.20
N GLY A 103 2.72 16.54 5.45
CA GLY A 103 3.27 15.29 5.98
C GLY A 103 2.20 14.35 6.54
N LYS A 104 0.94 14.52 6.12
CA LYS A 104 -0.21 13.74 6.60
C LYS A 104 -0.74 12.83 5.52
N TYR A 105 -1.48 11.82 5.94
CA TYR A 105 -2.22 10.92 5.07
C TYR A 105 -3.69 11.30 5.11
N VAL A 106 -4.34 11.26 3.96
CA VAL A 106 -5.79 11.43 3.84
C VAL A 106 -6.38 10.08 3.51
N ILE A 107 -7.38 9.65 4.29
CA ILE A 107 -8.13 8.41 4.04
C ILE A 107 -9.61 8.72 3.87
N CYS A 108 -10.29 7.92 3.05
CA CYS A 108 -11.75 7.90 2.97
C CYS A 108 -12.24 6.46 2.80
N ASP A 109 -13.20 6.08 3.64
CA ASP A 109 -13.88 4.78 3.60
C ASP A 109 -15.06 4.82 2.61
N THR A 110 -15.08 3.93 1.62
CA THR A 110 -16.19 3.76 0.67
C THR A 110 -16.86 2.39 0.80
N SER A 111 -16.44 1.60 1.78
CA SER A 111 -16.76 0.18 1.90
C SER A 111 -18.13 -0.09 2.49
N LEU A 112 -18.56 -1.36 2.43
CA LEU A 112 -19.73 -1.85 3.15
C LEU A 112 -19.41 -2.18 4.62
N ASN A 113 -18.25 -2.81 4.86
CA ASN A 113 -17.88 -3.37 6.16
C ASN A 113 -17.05 -2.43 7.05
N GLY A 114 -16.73 -1.24 6.56
CA GLY A 114 -16.04 -0.19 7.30
C GLY A 114 -14.52 -0.26 7.21
N VAL A 115 -13.88 0.88 7.47
CA VAL A 115 -12.46 0.96 7.84
C VAL A 115 -12.33 1.36 9.29
N PHE A 116 -11.41 0.72 10.02
CA PHE A 116 -11.18 0.96 11.44
C PHE A 116 -9.80 1.58 11.64
N LEU A 117 -9.72 2.63 12.46
CA LEU A 117 -8.51 3.38 12.77
C LEU A 117 -8.02 3.00 14.18
N ASN A 118 -6.74 2.71 14.33
CA ASN A 118 -6.06 2.48 15.61
C ASN A 118 -6.84 1.51 16.55
N GLY A 119 -7.28 0.37 16.02
CA GLY A 119 -8.09 -0.62 16.74
C GLY A 119 -9.51 -0.71 16.19
N ASP A 120 -10.52 -0.41 17.01
CA ASP A 120 -11.94 -0.57 16.69
C ASP A 120 -12.69 0.75 16.42
N ASN A 121 -11.97 1.87 16.30
CA ASN A 121 -12.60 3.14 15.94
C ASN A 121 -12.99 3.16 14.46
N ARG A 122 -14.26 2.89 14.16
CA ARG A 122 -14.77 2.84 12.79
C ARG A 122 -14.91 4.25 12.20
N LEU A 123 -14.36 4.46 11.01
CA LEU A 123 -14.51 5.70 10.26
C LEU A 123 -15.93 5.84 9.70
N GLU A 124 -16.41 7.09 9.58
CA GLU A 124 -17.64 7.38 8.86
C GLU A 124 -17.42 7.20 7.35
N LYS A 125 -18.37 6.51 6.71
CA LYS A 125 -18.34 6.27 5.27
C LYS A 125 -18.42 7.59 4.49
N ASN A 126 -17.63 7.70 3.43
CA ASN A 126 -17.49 8.84 2.52
C ASN A 126 -16.97 10.13 3.17
N LYS A 127 -16.42 10.05 4.38
CA LYS A 127 -15.79 11.18 5.07
C LYS A 127 -14.28 11.06 5.02
N LYS A 128 -13.61 12.19 4.77
CA LYS A 128 -12.15 12.26 4.78
C LYS A 128 -11.63 12.41 6.22
N TYR A 129 -10.62 11.62 6.56
CA TYR A 129 -9.88 11.72 7.82
C TYR A 129 -8.40 11.97 7.52
N TYR A 130 -7.76 12.74 8.39
CA TYR A 130 -6.33 13.05 8.31
C TYR A 130 -5.58 12.23 9.35
N LEU A 131 -4.69 11.38 8.88
CA LEU A 131 -3.87 10.49 9.70
C LEU A 131 -2.44 11.01 9.75
N LYS A 132 -1.76 10.70 10.85
CA LYS A 132 -0.34 10.96 11.05
C LYS A 132 0.46 9.68 10.89
N LYS A 133 1.77 9.83 10.71
CA LYS A 133 2.71 8.72 10.82
C LYS A 133 2.49 7.98 12.14
N GLY A 134 2.47 6.65 12.05
CA GLY A 134 2.22 5.74 13.16
C GLY A 134 0.78 5.27 13.28
N ASP A 135 -0.19 5.97 12.68
CA ASP A 135 -1.59 5.52 12.67
C ASP A 135 -1.75 4.23 11.85
N GLU A 136 -2.71 3.41 12.26
CA GLU A 136 -2.97 2.08 11.71
C GLU A 136 -4.41 1.97 11.24
N ILE A 137 -4.61 1.45 10.04
CA ILE A 137 -5.93 1.21 9.46
C ILE A 137 -6.16 -0.27 9.27
N ARG A 138 -7.35 -0.75 9.61
CA ARG A 138 -7.80 -2.13 9.41
C ARG A 138 -9.00 -2.16 8.47
N LEU A 139 -8.94 -3.04 7.48
CA LEU A 139 -9.97 -3.15 6.44
C LEU A 139 -11.08 -4.12 6.87
N GLY A 140 -12.32 -3.64 6.89
CA GLY A 140 -13.50 -4.44 7.24
C GLY A 140 -13.32 -5.21 8.55
N LYS A 141 -13.86 -6.44 8.57
CA LYS A 141 -13.66 -7.41 9.65
C LYS A 141 -12.53 -8.39 9.31
N THR A 142 -11.43 -7.88 8.75
CA THR A 142 -10.26 -8.69 8.38
C THR A 142 -9.08 -8.40 9.29
N ASP A 143 -8.03 -9.20 9.16
CA ASP A 143 -6.71 -9.01 9.77
C ASP A 143 -5.77 -8.15 8.92
N ASN A 144 -6.23 -7.58 7.80
CA ASN A 144 -5.42 -6.69 6.96
C ASN A 144 -5.25 -5.34 7.62
N VAL A 145 -4.03 -5.08 8.12
CA VAL A 145 -3.69 -3.84 8.82
C VAL A 145 -2.51 -3.14 8.13
N PHE A 146 -2.68 -1.85 7.87
CA PHE A 146 -1.67 -0.99 7.27
C PHE A 146 -1.35 0.18 8.20
N LYS A 147 -0.05 0.43 8.40
CA LYS A 147 0.49 1.51 9.20
C LYS A 147 1.02 2.62 8.32
N MET A 148 0.74 3.86 8.70
CA MET A 148 1.29 5.06 8.07
C MET A 148 2.76 5.21 8.49
N GLY A 149 3.68 5.13 7.53
CA GLY A 149 5.13 5.12 7.74
C GLY A 149 5.80 6.48 7.67
#